data_AF-A0A7S3HEV7-F1
#
_entry.id   AF-A0A7S3HEV7-F1
#
_cell.length_a   1.000
_cell.length_b   1.000
_cell.length_c   1.000
_cell.angle_alpha   90.00
_cell.angle_beta   90.00
_cell.angle_gamma   90.00
#
_symmetry.space_group_name_H-M   'P 1'
#
loop_
_entity.id
_entity.type
_entity.pdbx_description
1 polymer ?
#
loop_
_entity_poly.entity_id
_entity_poly.type
_entity_poly.pdbx_seq_one_letter_code
_entity_poly.pdbx_strand_id
1 'polypeptide(L)'
;SSLYTCQLTSCLTAFDMARLNNIFKFLLMNVNVIFATIGLAFFAFSLYLFAGNFGELDPEFFLGVGLILCFVGLSIMFGSCLGCQGAANQNERLDSFWTGRKIIFIYELLLLGSLAVELYLLSLSLRAAGEYKLTYPEVEEGKDPEYVMLEDVIQLKFNNIYYAARTTCTVTVYNQFWNWVDNHCPATMSQLNCQACFDYSTTFCSADEASCYATSDGSGDTCAYTQCRAGVLKYLAMRIVPFSYGIMAICSFQAIVAVINVMVMCFTPRDDLEKILIKSGTLQAAKQND
;
A
#
# COMPACT_ATOMS: atom_id res chain seq x y z
N SER A 1 34.50 -31.71 39.54
CA SER A 1 33.46 -32.23 38.62
C SER A 1 32.31 -31.24 38.38
N SER A 2 31.90 -30.41 39.35
CA SER A 2 30.81 -29.42 39.18
C SER A 2 31.08 -28.23 38.25
N LEU A 3 32.34 -27.96 37.87
CA LEU A 3 32.68 -26.87 36.94
C LEU A 3 32.53 -27.23 35.46
N TYR A 4 32.63 -28.53 35.11
CA TYR A 4 32.56 -28.98 33.71
C TYR A 4 31.11 -29.07 33.19
N THR A 5 30.13 -29.31 34.08
CA THR A 5 28.71 -29.32 33.71
C THR A 5 28.16 -27.93 33.35
N CYS A 6 28.74 -26.86 33.92
CA CYS A 6 28.32 -25.48 33.63
C CYS A 6 28.83 -24.99 32.27
N GLN A 7 30.02 -25.42 31.84
CA GLN A 7 30.56 -25.08 30.52
C GLN A 7 29.84 -25.81 29.38
N LEU A 8 29.38 -27.05 29.59
CA LEU A 8 28.72 -27.82 28.53
C LEU A 8 27.30 -27.31 28.21
N THR A 9 26.54 -26.89 29.22
CA THR A 9 25.21 -26.27 29.02
C THR A 9 25.33 -24.91 28.34
N SER A 10 26.33 -24.12 28.73
CA SER A 10 26.63 -22.82 28.09
C SER A 10 26.98 -22.97 26.61
N CYS A 11 27.82 -23.95 26.26
CA CYS A 11 28.18 -24.23 24.86
C CYS A 11 27.02 -24.76 24.01
N LEU A 12 26.15 -25.62 24.57
CA LEU A 12 24.96 -26.10 23.84
C LEU A 12 24.01 -24.94 23.52
N THR A 13 23.75 -24.07 24.50
CA THR A 13 22.91 -22.88 24.28
C THR A 13 23.52 -21.89 23.28
N ALA A 14 24.85 -21.72 23.26
CA ALA A 14 25.52 -20.84 22.32
C ALA A 14 25.47 -21.36 20.88
N PHE A 15 25.60 -22.68 20.68
CA PHE A 15 25.51 -23.31 19.37
C PHE A 15 24.10 -23.21 18.77
N ASP A 16 23.06 -23.40 19.59
CA ASP A 16 21.68 -23.24 19.17
C ASP A 16 21.35 -21.78 18.81
N MET A 17 21.89 -20.81 19.55
CA MET A 17 21.70 -19.37 19.27
C MET A 17 22.30 -18.93 17.94
N ALA A 18 23.51 -19.43 17.58
CA ALA A 18 24.14 -19.11 16.30
C ALA A 18 23.34 -19.66 15.11
N ARG A 19 22.81 -20.89 15.24
CA ARG A 19 21.93 -21.50 14.23
C ARG A 19 20.63 -20.73 14.07
N LEU A 20 19.99 -20.36 15.18
CA LEU A 20 18.74 -19.60 15.17
C LEU A 20 18.91 -18.24 14.49
N ASN A 21 19.99 -17.51 14.79
CA ASN A 21 20.30 -16.24 14.12
C ASN A 21 20.47 -16.40 12.60
N ASN A 22 21.14 -17.46 12.15
CA ASN A 22 21.29 -17.74 10.72
C ASN A 22 19.95 -18.05 10.04
N ILE A 23 19.04 -18.76 10.74
CA ILE A 23 17.68 -19.00 10.23
C ILE A 23 16.92 -17.68 10.09
N PHE A 24 16.95 -16.81 11.10
CA PHE A 24 16.27 -15.51 11.02
C PHE A 24 16.83 -14.61 9.92
N LYS A 25 18.15 -14.57 9.75
CA LYS A 25 18.79 -13.86 8.62
C LYS A 25 18.33 -14.39 7.27
N PHE A 26 18.29 -15.72 7.11
CA PHE A 26 17.82 -16.35 5.89
C PHE A 26 16.35 -15.98 5.62
N LEU A 27 15.48 -16.08 6.62
CA LEU A 27 14.07 -15.68 6.49
C LEU A 27 13.94 -14.20 6.10
N LEU A 28 14.63 -13.31 6.82
CA LEU A 28 14.60 -11.87 6.55
C LEU A 28 15.08 -11.53 5.15
N MET A 29 16.14 -12.20 4.66
CA MET A 29 16.66 -12.00 3.30
C MET A 29 15.67 -12.48 2.24
N ASN A 30 15.05 -13.65 2.41
CA ASN A 30 14.06 -14.15 1.46
C ASN A 30 12.80 -13.26 1.42
N VAL A 31 12.31 -12.82 2.58
CA VAL A 31 11.16 -11.91 2.66
C VAL A 31 11.46 -10.59 1.97
N ASN A 32 12.65 -10.00 2.19
CA ASN A 32 13.04 -8.77 1.52
C ASN A 32 13.23 -8.95 0.01
N VAL A 33 13.71 -10.11 -0.46
CA VAL A 33 13.76 -10.39 -1.91
C VAL A 33 12.35 -10.41 -2.51
N ILE A 34 11.38 -11.03 -1.84
CA ILE A 34 9.97 -11.03 -2.27
C ILE A 34 9.40 -9.59 -2.26
N PHE A 35 9.68 -8.80 -1.23
CA PHE A 35 9.24 -7.41 -1.22
C PHE A 35 9.90 -6.57 -2.31
N ALA A 36 11.18 -6.80 -2.62
CA ALA A 36 11.85 -6.12 -3.72
C ALA A 36 11.18 -6.42 -5.07
N THR A 37 10.77 -7.67 -5.32
CA THR A 37 10.05 -8.03 -6.56
C THR A 37 8.64 -7.42 -6.61
N ILE A 38 7.94 -7.36 -5.48
CA ILE A 38 6.65 -6.65 -5.37
C ILE A 38 6.84 -5.16 -5.64
N GLY A 39 7.83 -4.50 -5.04
CA GLY A 39 8.15 -3.10 -5.26
C GLY A 39 8.49 -2.80 -6.72
N LEU A 40 9.25 -3.68 -7.37
CA LEU A 40 9.54 -3.60 -8.80
C LEU A 40 8.28 -3.71 -9.65
N ALA A 41 7.35 -4.60 -9.30
CA ALA A 41 6.07 -4.73 -10.01
C ALA A 41 5.22 -3.45 -9.89
N PHE A 42 5.14 -2.84 -8.70
CA PHE A 42 4.47 -1.56 -8.52
C PHE A 42 5.12 -0.44 -9.34
N PHE A 43 6.45 -0.39 -9.34
CA PHE A 43 7.19 0.57 -10.15
C PHE A 43 6.93 0.38 -11.65
N ALA A 44 7.00 -0.86 -12.16
CA ALA A 44 6.69 -1.16 -13.56
C ALA A 44 5.24 -0.80 -13.93
N PHE A 45 4.29 -1.09 -13.04
CA PHE A 45 2.90 -0.70 -13.24
C PHE A 45 2.71 0.83 -13.25
N SER A 46 3.46 1.56 -12.43
CA SER A 46 3.45 3.04 -12.47
C SER A 46 3.96 3.59 -13.81
N LEU A 47 5.01 2.99 -14.39
CA LEU A 47 5.49 3.35 -15.72
C LEU A 47 4.45 3.05 -16.80
N TYR A 48 3.70 1.96 -16.65
CA TYR A 48 2.56 1.65 -17.52
C TYR A 48 1.48 2.73 -17.43
N LEU A 49 1.16 3.23 -16.22
CA LEU A 49 0.22 4.34 -16.05
C LEU A 49 0.74 5.67 -16.63
N PHE A 50 2.05 5.92 -16.61
CA PHE A 50 2.62 7.13 -17.21
C PHE A 50 2.70 7.07 -18.74
N ALA A 51 2.99 5.89 -19.30
CA ALA A 51 3.10 5.70 -20.74
C ALA A 51 1.77 5.36 -21.42
N GLY A 52 0.76 4.98 -20.64
CA GLY A 52 -0.56 4.59 -21.14
C GLY A 52 -1.33 5.78 -21.71
N ASN A 53 -1.87 5.62 -22.91
CA ASN A 53 -2.81 6.58 -23.46
C ASN A 53 -4.23 6.19 -23.00
N PHE A 54 -4.70 6.84 -21.93
CA PHE A 54 -6.05 6.65 -21.39
C PHE A 54 -7.09 7.60 -22.01
N GLY A 55 -6.76 8.28 -23.11
CA GLY A 55 -7.68 9.22 -23.77
C GLY A 55 -7.98 10.46 -22.92
N GLU A 56 -9.24 10.89 -22.91
CA GLU A 56 -9.73 12.06 -22.15
C GLU A 56 -10.10 11.74 -20.69
N LEU A 57 -9.82 10.52 -20.21
CA LEU A 57 -9.92 10.25 -18.78
C LEU A 57 -8.97 11.18 -18.01
N ASP A 58 -9.42 11.64 -16.84
CA ASP A 58 -8.74 12.63 -15.99
C ASP A 58 -7.21 12.35 -15.90
N PRO A 59 -6.38 13.10 -16.65
CA PRO A 59 -4.95 12.84 -16.72
C PRO A 59 -4.29 13.10 -15.36
N GLU A 60 -4.86 13.98 -14.55
CA GLU A 60 -4.38 14.26 -13.20
C GLU A 60 -4.62 13.06 -12.28
N PHE A 61 -5.73 12.32 -12.46
CA PHE A 61 -5.99 11.10 -11.70
C PHE A 61 -4.94 10.03 -11.98
N PHE A 62 -4.69 9.71 -13.26
CA PHE A 62 -3.70 8.70 -13.62
C PHE A 62 -2.27 9.11 -13.27
N LEU A 63 -1.94 10.39 -13.44
CA LEU A 63 -0.67 10.94 -13.00
C LEU A 63 -0.52 10.82 -11.48
N GLY A 64 -1.56 11.18 -10.70
CA GLY A 64 -1.56 11.10 -9.26
C GLY A 64 -1.41 9.66 -8.75
N VAL A 65 -2.21 8.73 -9.26
CA VAL A 65 -2.12 7.30 -8.93
C VAL A 65 -0.76 6.74 -9.36
N GLY A 66 -0.29 7.08 -10.56
CA GLY A 66 1.02 6.67 -11.06
C GLY A 66 2.16 7.16 -10.15
N LEU A 67 2.13 8.43 -9.71
CA LEU A 67 3.12 8.98 -8.80
C LEU A 67 3.11 8.25 -7.45
N ILE A 68 1.92 8.02 -6.87
CA ILE A 68 1.78 7.28 -5.61
C ILE A 68 2.38 5.87 -5.75
N LEU A 69 2.00 5.13 -6.80
CA LEU A 69 2.51 3.77 -7.02
C LEU A 69 4.01 3.74 -7.31
N CYS A 70 4.54 4.76 -8.01
CA CYS A 70 5.97 4.91 -8.24
C CYS A 70 6.74 5.10 -6.93
N PHE A 71 6.32 6.05 -6.09
CA PHE A 71 6.97 6.31 -4.80
C PHE A 71 6.84 5.11 -3.84
N VAL A 72 5.67 4.49 -3.76
CA VAL A 72 5.45 3.28 -2.95
C VAL A 72 6.36 2.15 -3.46
N GLY A 73 6.36 1.86 -4.75
CA GLY A 73 7.19 0.82 -5.35
C GLY A 73 8.68 1.03 -5.09
N LEU A 74 9.17 2.25 -5.30
CA LEU A 74 10.56 2.62 -5.00
C LEU A 74 10.87 2.50 -3.51
N SER A 75 9.99 2.97 -2.61
CA SER A 75 10.22 2.87 -1.17
C SER A 75 10.32 1.42 -0.69
N ILE A 76 9.45 0.53 -1.19
CA ILE A 76 9.49 -0.90 -0.89
C ILE A 76 10.78 -1.50 -1.41
N MET A 77 11.17 -1.18 -2.65
CA MET A 77 12.40 -1.68 -3.26
C MET A 77 13.65 -1.22 -2.50
N PHE A 78 13.79 0.07 -2.20
CA PHE A 78 14.91 0.61 -1.44
C PHE A 78 14.95 0.06 -0.01
N GLY A 79 13.80 0.02 0.68
CA GLY A 79 13.68 -0.58 2.01
C GLY A 79 14.12 -2.04 2.01
N SER A 80 13.69 -2.82 1.01
CA SER A 80 14.07 -4.23 0.85
C SER A 80 15.57 -4.42 0.62
N CYS A 81 16.18 -3.57 -0.22
CA CYS A 81 17.62 -3.57 -0.43
C CYS A 81 18.39 -3.27 0.85
N LEU A 82 17.93 -2.30 1.65
CA LEU A 82 18.52 -2.00 2.97
C LEU A 82 18.37 -3.19 3.94
N GLY A 83 17.22 -3.86 3.95
CA GLY A 83 17.00 -5.06 4.76
C GLY A 83 17.97 -6.19 4.39
N CYS A 84 18.12 -6.48 3.09
CA CYS A 84 19.07 -7.48 2.58
C CYS A 84 20.52 -7.14 2.91
N GLN A 85 20.95 -5.89 2.64
CA GLN A 85 22.31 -5.44 2.93
C GLN A 85 22.60 -5.43 4.43
N GLY A 86 21.63 -5.01 5.24
CA GLY A 86 21.72 -5.03 6.70
C GLY A 86 21.96 -6.45 7.21
N ALA A 87 21.15 -7.41 6.75
CA ALA A 87 21.27 -8.82 7.15
C ALA A 87 22.60 -9.45 6.69
N ALA A 88 23.03 -9.18 5.44
CA ALA A 88 24.28 -9.70 4.89
C ALA A 88 25.51 -9.15 5.63
N ASN A 89 25.55 -7.83 5.86
CA ASN A 89 26.71 -7.14 6.42
C ASN A 89 26.71 -7.13 7.96
N GLN A 90 25.80 -7.84 8.61
CA GLN A 90 25.68 -7.82 10.07
C GLN A 90 26.92 -8.36 10.80
N ASN A 91 27.67 -9.26 10.15
CA ASN A 91 28.89 -9.84 10.70
C ASN A 91 30.16 -9.07 10.30
N GLU A 92 30.07 -8.14 9.36
CA GLU A 92 31.21 -7.37 8.88
C GLU A 92 31.45 -6.15 9.76
N ARG A 93 32.63 -6.09 10.38
CA ARG A 93 33.13 -4.86 10.99
C ARG A 93 33.90 -4.07 9.95
N LEU A 94 33.18 -3.39 9.06
CA LEU A 94 33.76 -2.30 8.30
C LEU A 94 33.88 -1.11 9.26
N ASP A 95 35.07 -0.51 9.39
CA ASP A 95 35.29 0.75 10.13
C ASP A 95 34.62 1.97 9.43
N SER A 96 33.70 1.71 8.51
CA SER A 96 32.92 2.69 7.78
C SER A 96 31.65 3.08 8.55
N PHE A 97 31.12 4.26 8.23
CA PHE A 97 29.86 4.75 8.79
C PHE A 97 28.69 3.78 8.58
N TRP A 98 28.75 2.96 7.52
CA TRP A 98 27.71 2.01 7.08
C TRP A 98 27.89 0.59 7.64
N THR A 99 28.04 0.46 8.96
CA THR A 99 28.04 -0.86 9.63
C THR A 99 26.67 -1.53 9.49
N GLY A 100 26.62 -2.86 9.28
CA GLY A 100 25.36 -3.60 9.11
C GLY A 100 24.31 -3.34 10.19
N ARG A 101 24.73 -3.20 11.46
CA ARG A 101 23.81 -2.86 12.58
C ARG A 101 23.09 -1.53 12.41
N LYS A 102 23.78 -0.49 11.94
CA LYS A 102 23.17 0.83 11.68
C LYS A 102 22.18 0.76 10.52
N ILE A 103 22.51 0.00 9.48
CA ILE A 103 21.60 -0.23 8.34
C ILE A 103 20.34 -0.94 8.80
N ILE A 104 20.48 -2.01 9.59
CA ILE A 104 19.33 -2.74 10.16
C ILE A 104 18.48 -1.83 11.05
N PHE A 105 19.10 -0.96 11.85
CA PHE A 105 18.37 -0.01 12.69
C PHE A 105 17.60 1.02 11.86
N ILE A 106 18.18 1.57 10.80
CA ILE A 106 17.48 2.48 9.87
C ILE A 106 16.33 1.74 9.19
N TYR A 107 16.56 0.51 8.75
CA TYR A 107 15.52 -0.33 8.16
C TYR A 107 14.37 -0.61 9.14
N GLU A 108 14.66 -0.86 10.42
CA GLU A 108 13.63 -1.00 11.47
C GLU A 108 12.80 0.28 11.63
N LEU A 109 13.44 1.45 11.66
CA LEU A 109 12.72 2.72 11.74
C LEU A 109 11.81 2.94 10.52
N LEU A 110 12.27 2.56 9.33
CA LEU A 110 11.47 2.61 8.11
C LEU A 110 10.27 1.65 8.18
N LEU A 111 10.47 0.42 8.66
CA LEU A 111 9.39 -0.55 8.87
C LEU A 111 8.36 -0.06 9.88
N LEU A 112 8.77 0.52 10.99
CA LEU A 112 7.84 1.06 11.98
C LEU A 112 7.09 2.28 11.45
N GLY A 113 7.78 3.14 10.70
CA GLY A 113 7.18 4.30 10.05
C GLY A 113 6.14 3.90 9.01
N SER A 114 6.43 2.95 8.13
CA SER A 114 5.45 2.47 7.16
C SER A 114 4.30 1.74 7.83
N LEU A 115 4.54 0.97 8.91
CA LEU A 115 3.47 0.31 9.67
C LEU A 115 2.49 1.33 10.25
N ALA A 116 2.98 2.44 10.77
CA ALA A 116 2.12 3.51 11.29
C ALA A 116 1.25 4.13 10.18
N VAL A 117 1.81 4.34 8.98
CA VAL A 117 1.05 4.83 7.82
C VAL A 117 0.02 3.80 7.37
N GLU A 118 0.36 2.52 7.31
CA GLU A 118 -0.57 1.46 6.93
C GLU A 118 -1.72 1.29 7.94
N LEU A 119 -1.44 1.39 9.24
CA LEU A 119 -2.47 1.38 10.28
C LEU A 119 -3.42 2.58 10.15
N TYR A 120 -2.89 3.75 9.79
CA TYR A 120 -3.71 4.93 9.49
C TYR A 120 -4.60 4.67 8.26
N LEU A 121 -4.05 4.14 7.17
CA LEU A 121 -4.80 3.78 5.97
C LEU A 121 -5.87 2.69 6.25
N LEU A 122 -5.54 1.70 7.08
CA LEU A 122 -6.49 0.67 7.53
C LEU A 122 -7.64 1.29 8.33
N SER A 123 -7.35 2.27 9.19
CA SER A 123 -8.39 2.96 9.95
C SER A 123 -9.33 3.75 9.04
N LEU A 124 -8.80 4.42 8.02
CA LEU A 124 -9.58 5.14 7.02
C LEU A 124 -10.43 4.19 6.18
N SER A 125 -9.87 3.06 5.73
CA SER A 125 -10.61 2.10 4.90
C SER A 125 -11.72 1.39 5.66
N LEU A 126 -11.48 1.02 6.92
CA LEU A 126 -12.52 0.44 7.79
C LEU A 126 -13.62 1.45 8.11
N ARG A 127 -13.28 2.72 8.32
CA ARG A 127 -14.26 3.79 8.53
C ARG A 127 -15.14 3.98 7.29
N ALA A 128 -14.53 4.12 6.11
CA ALA A 128 -15.26 4.27 4.86
C ALA A 128 -16.14 3.03 4.55
N ALA A 129 -15.64 1.83 4.83
CA ALA A 129 -16.42 0.60 4.71
C ALA A 129 -17.66 0.59 5.63
N GLY A 130 -17.50 1.07 6.87
CA GLY A 130 -18.59 1.23 7.83
C GLY A 130 -19.63 2.24 7.37
N GLU A 131 -19.18 3.40 6.90
CA GLU A 131 -20.03 4.46 6.36
C GLU A 131 -20.83 3.95 5.15
N TYR A 132 -20.18 3.36 4.14
CA TYR A 132 -20.88 2.83 2.97
C TYR A 132 -21.89 1.72 3.28
N LYS A 133 -21.63 0.91 4.31
CA LYS A 133 -22.56 -0.14 4.75
C LYS A 133 -23.85 0.44 5.35
N LEU A 134 -23.79 1.64 5.93
CA LEU A 134 -24.94 2.34 6.49
C LEU A 134 -25.65 3.18 5.42
N THR A 135 -24.91 3.90 4.59
CA THR A 135 -25.46 4.81 3.57
C THR A 135 -26.10 4.06 2.40
N TYR A 136 -25.52 2.93 1.95
CA TYR A 136 -26.05 2.15 0.82
C TYR A 136 -27.53 1.77 0.94
N PRO A 137 -28.01 1.13 2.04
CA PRO A 137 -29.43 0.77 2.15
C PRO A 137 -30.35 1.99 2.21
N GLU A 138 -29.92 3.12 2.77
CA GLU A 138 -30.72 4.34 2.79
C GLU A 138 -30.93 4.92 1.39
N VAL A 139 -29.87 4.93 0.58
CA VAL A 139 -29.94 5.36 -0.82
C VAL A 139 -30.79 4.39 -1.66
N GLU A 140 -30.71 3.08 -1.39
CA GLU A 140 -31.56 2.07 -2.05
C GLU A 140 -33.05 2.22 -1.69
N GLU A 141 -33.37 2.72 -0.48
CA GLU A 141 -34.73 3.10 -0.06
C GLU A 141 -35.20 4.44 -0.67
N GLY A 142 -34.36 5.12 -1.44
CA GLY A 142 -34.67 6.41 -2.05
C GLY A 142 -34.53 7.61 -1.09
N LYS A 143 -33.82 7.44 0.04
CA LYS A 143 -33.41 8.56 0.89
C LYS A 143 -32.17 9.21 0.30
N ASP A 144 -31.98 10.50 0.59
CA ASP A 144 -30.78 11.24 0.21
C ASP A 144 -29.96 11.64 1.45
N PRO A 145 -29.17 10.71 2.02
CA PRO A 145 -28.29 11.02 3.14
C PRO A 145 -27.15 11.95 2.71
N GLU A 146 -26.68 12.79 3.62
CA GLU A 146 -25.54 13.69 3.37
C GLU A 146 -24.30 12.89 2.90
N TYR A 147 -23.57 13.45 1.94
CA TYR A 147 -22.35 12.83 1.42
C TYR A 147 -21.30 12.71 2.52
N VAL A 148 -20.65 11.55 2.57
CA VAL A 148 -19.47 11.38 3.43
C VAL A 148 -18.22 11.95 2.74
N MET A 149 -17.20 12.31 3.50
CA MET A 149 -15.99 12.99 2.98
C MET A 149 -15.35 12.29 1.75
N LEU A 150 -15.30 10.96 1.75
CA LEU A 150 -14.73 10.21 0.61
C LEU A 150 -15.70 10.18 -0.59
N GLU A 151 -17.00 10.21 -0.31
CA GLU A 151 -18.06 10.23 -1.32
C GLU A 151 -18.04 11.54 -2.12
N ASP A 152 -17.82 12.69 -1.47
CA ASP A 152 -17.70 13.99 -2.14
C ASP A 152 -16.65 13.97 -3.26
N VAL A 153 -15.48 13.39 -2.97
CA VAL A 153 -14.38 13.27 -3.94
C VAL A 153 -14.78 12.34 -5.09
N ILE A 154 -15.46 11.23 -4.77
CA ILE A 154 -15.90 10.26 -5.76
C ILE A 154 -16.99 10.85 -6.65
N GLN A 155 -17.94 11.57 -6.08
CA GLN A 155 -19.00 12.26 -6.82
C GLN A 155 -18.42 13.21 -7.85
N LEU A 156 -17.51 14.09 -7.43
CA LEU A 156 -16.89 15.08 -8.31
C LEU A 156 -16.17 14.39 -9.48
N LYS A 157 -15.38 13.36 -9.19
CA LYS A 157 -14.64 12.63 -10.22
C LYS A 157 -15.56 11.82 -11.13
N PHE A 158 -16.59 11.17 -10.58
CA PHE A 158 -17.56 10.42 -11.36
C PHE A 158 -18.34 11.32 -12.32
N ASN A 159 -18.83 12.45 -11.85
CA ASN A 159 -19.53 13.44 -12.68
C ASN A 159 -18.64 13.90 -13.85
N ASN A 160 -17.40 14.29 -13.56
CA ASN A 160 -16.46 14.73 -14.59
C ASN A 160 -16.19 13.64 -15.64
N ILE A 161 -15.92 12.40 -15.21
CA ILE A 161 -15.68 11.28 -16.12
C ILE A 161 -16.94 10.97 -16.95
N TYR A 162 -18.11 10.99 -16.31
CA TYR A 162 -19.38 10.68 -16.99
C TYR A 162 -19.69 11.70 -18.09
N TYR A 163 -19.60 12.99 -17.79
CA TYR A 163 -19.89 14.04 -18.78
C TYR A 163 -18.84 14.08 -19.90
N ALA A 164 -17.56 13.86 -19.59
CA ALA A 164 -16.54 13.68 -20.62
C ALA A 164 -16.88 12.50 -21.55
N ALA A 165 -17.12 11.31 -20.97
CA ALA A 165 -17.46 10.09 -21.70
C ALA A 165 -18.73 10.25 -22.57
N ARG A 166 -19.68 11.08 -22.13
CA ARG A 166 -20.92 11.40 -22.87
C ARG A 166 -20.65 12.16 -24.16
N THR A 167 -19.70 13.09 -24.14
CA THR A 167 -19.32 13.91 -25.30
C THR A 167 -18.38 13.19 -26.27
N THR A 168 -17.61 12.22 -25.78
CA THR A 168 -16.63 11.51 -26.58
C THR A 168 -17.29 10.38 -27.39
N CYS A 169 -17.31 10.53 -28.71
CA CYS A 169 -17.97 9.57 -29.63
C CYS A 169 -17.16 8.29 -29.89
N THR A 170 -15.93 8.19 -29.39
CA THR A 170 -15.06 7.04 -29.59
C THR A 170 -15.37 5.94 -28.58
N VAL A 171 -16.10 4.93 -29.05
CA VAL A 171 -16.56 3.77 -28.26
C VAL A 171 -15.40 3.04 -27.55
N THR A 172 -14.17 3.11 -28.07
CA THR A 172 -13.04 2.34 -27.56
C THR A 172 -12.42 2.90 -26.27
N VAL A 173 -12.47 4.23 -26.05
CA VAL A 173 -11.77 4.87 -24.92
C VAL A 173 -12.51 4.63 -23.61
N TYR A 174 -13.82 4.86 -23.62
CA TYR A 174 -14.67 4.74 -22.43
C TYR A 174 -15.43 3.41 -22.35
N ASN A 175 -15.10 2.41 -23.17
CA ASN A 175 -15.84 1.14 -23.21
C ASN A 175 -15.94 0.49 -21.82
N GLN A 176 -14.85 0.47 -21.06
CA GLN A 176 -14.86 -0.11 -19.71
C GLN A 176 -15.75 0.68 -18.74
N PHE A 177 -15.73 2.02 -18.85
CA PHE A 177 -16.56 2.89 -18.03
C PHE A 177 -18.04 2.70 -18.37
N TRP A 178 -18.41 2.72 -19.65
CA TRP A 178 -19.78 2.51 -20.11
C TRP A 178 -20.31 1.12 -19.76
N ASN A 179 -19.50 0.07 -19.97
CA ASN A 179 -19.87 -1.27 -19.50
C ASN A 179 -20.10 -1.31 -17.99
N TRP A 180 -19.32 -0.55 -17.20
CA TRP A 180 -19.55 -0.47 -15.76
C TRP A 180 -20.87 0.24 -15.44
N VAL A 181 -21.12 1.40 -16.06
CA VAL A 181 -22.34 2.21 -15.90
C VAL A 181 -23.58 1.38 -16.28
N ASP A 182 -23.57 0.74 -17.44
CA ASP A 182 -24.71 -0.06 -17.93
C ASP A 182 -25.04 -1.25 -17.00
N ASN A 183 -24.05 -1.76 -16.26
CA ASN A 183 -24.24 -2.89 -15.34
C ASN A 183 -24.61 -2.48 -13.91
N HIS A 184 -24.33 -1.24 -13.49
CA HIS A 184 -24.46 -0.82 -12.08
C HIS A 184 -25.37 0.39 -11.88
N CYS A 185 -25.61 1.20 -12.91
CA CYS A 185 -26.47 2.39 -12.86
C CYS A 185 -27.87 2.09 -13.42
N PRO A 186 -28.87 2.95 -13.16
CA PRO A 186 -30.16 2.89 -13.83
C PRO A 186 -30.04 2.97 -15.36
N ALA A 187 -30.94 2.29 -16.08
CA ALA A 187 -30.91 2.24 -17.55
C ALA A 187 -31.01 3.64 -18.21
N THR A 188 -31.58 4.63 -17.53
CA THR A 188 -31.66 6.03 -18.00
C THR A 188 -30.29 6.71 -18.12
N MET A 189 -29.25 6.14 -17.49
CA MET A 189 -27.86 6.59 -17.58
C MET A 189 -27.02 5.75 -18.55
N SER A 190 -27.61 4.79 -19.24
CA SER A 190 -26.86 3.89 -20.12
C SER A 190 -26.22 4.63 -21.30
N GLN A 191 -25.16 4.05 -21.85
CA GLN A 191 -24.47 4.59 -23.02
C GLN A 191 -25.45 4.89 -24.16
N LEU A 192 -26.37 3.96 -24.43
CA LEU A 192 -27.37 4.07 -25.50
C LEU A 192 -28.28 5.30 -25.35
N ASN A 193 -28.61 5.68 -24.12
CA ASN A 193 -29.55 6.77 -23.84
C ASN A 193 -28.86 8.13 -23.72
N CYS A 194 -27.60 8.15 -23.30
CA CYS A 194 -26.89 9.37 -22.93
C CYS A 194 -25.82 9.81 -23.93
N GLN A 195 -25.22 8.89 -24.69
CA GLN A 195 -24.13 9.24 -25.59
C GLN A 195 -24.65 10.05 -26.79
N ALA A 196 -24.17 11.29 -26.93
CA ALA A 196 -24.61 12.21 -27.97
C ALA A 196 -23.64 12.20 -29.16
N CYS A 197 -23.61 11.08 -29.89
CA CYS A 197 -22.64 10.90 -31.00
C CYS A 197 -22.97 11.67 -32.29
N PHE A 198 -24.19 12.22 -32.41
CA PHE A 198 -24.67 12.86 -33.63
C PHE A 198 -25.35 14.19 -33.28
N ASP A 199 -25.14 15.22 -34.11
CA ASP A 199 -25.65 16.60 -33.92
C ASP A 199 -27.20 16.73 -33.82
N TYR A 200 -27.94 15.62 -33.90
CA TYR A 200 -29.41 15.58 -33.80
C TYR A 200 -29.93 14.35 -33.04
N SER A 201 -29.08 13.62 -32.31
CA SER A 201 -29.57 12.52 -31.47
C SER A 201 -30.31 13.07 -30.25
N THR A 202 -31.62 12.83 -30.16
CA THR A 202 -32.37 13.09 -28.93
C THR A 202 -31.91 12.13 -27.85
N THR A 203 -31.06 12.60 -26.94
CA THR A 203 -30.63 11.82 -25.77
C THR A 203 -31.65 12.02 -24.65
N PHE A 204 -32.28 10.94 -24.18
CA PHE A 204 -33.21 10.94 -23.04
C PHE A 204 -32.45 10.78 -21.72
N CYS A 205 -31.29 11.41 -21.61
CA CYS A 205 -30.40 11.22 -20.48
C CYS A 205 -30.99 11.86 -19.22
N SER A 206 -31.10 11.09 -18.12
CA SER A 206 -31.55 11.64 -16.84
C SER A 206 -30.50 12.52 -16.16
N ALA A 207 -29.24 12.43 -16.58
CA ALA A 207 -28.15 13.26 -16.09
C ALA A 207 -27.90 14.46 -17.02
N ASP A 208 -28.03 15.66 -16.48
CA ASP A 208 -27.80 16.92 -17.20
C ASP A 208 -26.72 17.75 -16.52
N GLU A 209 -25.67 18.09 -17.26
CA GLU A 209 -24.50 18.80 -16.74
C GLU A 209 -24.85 20.24 -16.36
N ALA A 210 -25.62 20.93 -17.22
CA ALA A 210 -26.03 22.30 -16.98
C ALA A 210 -26.86 22.40 -15.70
N SER A 211 -27.86 21.52 -15.54
CA SER A 211 -28.71 21.49 -14.34
C SER A 211 -27.95 21.06 -13.08
N CYS A 212 -27.00 20.13 -13.20
CA CYS A 212 -26.16 19.67 -12.08
C CYS A 212 -25.33 20.80 -11.45
N TYR A 213 -24.82 21.75 -12.26
CA TYR A 213 -24.01 22.88 -11.76
C TYR A 213 -24.76 24.22 -11.65
N ALA A 214 -26.00 24.32 -12.17
CA ALA A 214 -26.77 25.57 -12.17
C ALA A 214 -27.48 25.87 -10.84
N THR A 215 -27.73 24.86 -9.99
CA THR A 215 -28.44 25.06 -8.72
C THR A 215 -27.46 25.47 -7.62
N SER A 216 -27.58 26.71 -7.15
CA SER A 216 -26.86 27.22 -5.96
C SER A 216 -27.21 26.46 -4.68
N ASP A 217 -28.35 25.76 -4.70
CA ASP A 217 -28.95 25.10 -3.54
C ASP A 217 -28.53 23.62 -3.42
N GLY A 218 -27.68 23.14 -4.33
CA GLY A 218 -27.03 21.84 -4.19
C GLY A 218 -27.95 20.63 -4.26
N SER A 219 -29.20 20.78 -4.74
CA SER A 219 -30.05 19.63 -5.08
C SER A 219 -29.47 18.94 -6.31
N GLY A 220 -28.36 18.23 -6.12
CA GLY A 220 -27.62 17.51 -7.14
C GLY A 220 -28.37 16.32 -7.72
N ASP A 221 -29.70 16.29 -7.61
CA ASP A 221 -30.58 15.23 -8.10
C ASP A 221 -30.39 14.99 -9.60
N THR A 222 -30.00 15.99 -10.38
CA THR A 222 -29.73 15.86 -11.81
C THR A 222 -28.28 15.47 -12.14
N CYS A 223 -27.40 15.38 -11.15
CA CYS A 223 -26.02 14.97 -11.35
C CYS A 223 -25.93 13.46 -11.63
N ALA A 224 -25.00 13.09 -12.51
CA ALA A 224 -24.77 11.70 -12.89
C ALA A 224 -24.50 10.80 -11.67
N TYR A 225 -23.66 11.26 -10.74
CA TYR A 225 -23.34 10.51 -9.54
C TYR A 225 -24.58 10.23 -8.69
N THR A 226 -25.40 11.24 -8.40
CA THR A 226 -26.60 11.10 -7.57
C THR A 226 -27.56 10.07 -8.16
N GLN A 227 -27.74 10.10 -9.49
CA GLN A 227 -28.56 9.14 -10.24
C GLN A 227 -27.97 7.71 -10.22
N CYS A 228 -26.65 7.56 -10.15
CA CYS A 228 -25.96 6.25 -10.04
C CYS A 228 -25.47 5.93 -8.61
N ARG A 229 -25.85 6.70 -7.59
CA ARG A 229 -25.22 6.67 -6.27
C ARG A 229 -25.28 5.29 -5.63
N ALA A 230 -26.44 4.64 -5.68
CA ALA A 230 -26.64 3.28 -5.19
C ALA A 230 -25.69 2.27 -5.85
N GLY A 231 -25.53 2.35 -7.18
CA GLY A 231 -24.64 1.49 -7.95
C GLY A 231 -23.17 1.68 -7.58
N VAL A 232 -22.74 2.93 -7.46
CA VAL A 232 -21.37 3.29 -7.07
C VAL A 232 -21.08 2.82 -5.64
N LEU A 233 -21.95 3.14 -4.67
CA LEU A 233 -21.78 2.75 -3.27
C LEU A 233 -21.74 1.23 -3.09
N LYS A 234 -22.61 0.50 -3.79
CA LYS A 234 -22.60 -0.97 -3.79
C LYS A 234 -21.26 -1.52 -4.28
N TYR A 235 -20.78 -1.00 -5.41
CA TYR A 235 -19.52 -1.41 -5.99
C TYR A 235 -18.34 -1.11 -5.06
N LEU A 236 -18.30 0.09 -4.48
CA LEU A 236 -17.27 0.49 -3.53
C LEU A 236 -17.29 -0.36 -2.26
N ALA A 237 -18.46 -0.60 -1.67
CA ALA A 237 -18.61 -1.44 -0.49
C ALA A 237 -18.09 -2.87 -0.74
N MET A 238 -18.35 -3.44 -1.92
CA MET A 238 -17.84 -4.76 -2.31
C MET A 238 -16.32 -4.80 -2.48
N ARG A 239 -15.66 -3.66 -2.78
CA ARG A 239 -14.21 -3.59 -3.02
C ARG A 239 -13.41 -3.13 -1.80
N ILE A 240 -13.94 -2.22 -1.01
CA ILE A 240 -13.22 -1.62 0.12
C ILE A 240 -13.04 -2.60 1.28
N VAL A 241 -14.01 -3.51 1.50
CA VAL A 241 -13.94 -4.54 2.54
C VAL A 241 -12.78 -5.52 2.28
N PRO A 242 -12.68 -6.20 1.12
CA PRO A 242 -11.54 -7.08 0.85
C PRO A 242 -10.22 -6.31 0.80
N PHE A 243 -10.22 -5.06 0.34
CA PHE A 243 -9.04 -4.19 0.40
C PHE A 243 -8.55 -3.96 1.83
N SER A 244 -9.47 -3.69 2.77
CA SER A 244 -9.17 -3.52 4.19
C SER A 244 -8.57 -4.78 4.81
N TYR A 245 -9.11 -5.97 4.47
CA TYR A 245 -8.52 -7.23 4.90
C TYR A 245 -7.12 -7.46 4.30
N GLY A 246 -6.91 -7.04 3.05
CA GLY A 246 -5.59 -7.04 2.42
C GLY A 246 -4.58 -6.20 3.21
N ILE A 247 -4.92 -4.96 3.55
CA ILE A 247 -4.06 -4.09 4.37
C ILE A 247 -3.80 -4.71 5.74
N MET A 248 -4.82 -5.27 6.40
CA MET A 248 -4.66 -5.92 7.70
C MET A 248 -3.67 -7.08 7.65
N ALA A 249 -3.71 -7.90 6.59
CA ALA A 249 -2.76 -8.99 6.39
C ALA A 249 -1.33 -8.47 6.19
N ILE A 250 -1.16 -7.39 5.41
CA ILE A 250 0.14 -6.73 5.20
C ILE A 250 0.70 -6.18 6.52
N CYS A 251 -0.11 -5.42 7.29
CA CYS A 251 0.27 -4.90 8.60
C CYS A 251 0.73 -6.01 9.55
N SER A 252 -0.01 -7.13 9.58
CA SER A 252 0.30 -8.28 10.43
C SER A 252 1.62 -8.93 10.01
N PHE A 253 1.81 -9.12 8.71
CA PHE A 253 3.06 -9.68 8.17
C PHE A 253 4.25 -8.75 8.45
N GLN A 254 4.08 -7.45 8.26
CA GLN A 254 5.10 -6.45 8.53
C GLN A 254 5.48 -6.39 10.02
N ALA A 255 4.51 -6.49 10.92
CA ALA A 255 4.78 -6.57 12.35
C ALA A 255 5.63 -7.81 12.71
N ILE A 256 5.38 -8.96 12.06
CA ILE A 256 6.20 -10.16 12.23
C ILE A 256 7.64 -9.91 11.73
N VAL A 257 7.80 -9.26 10.57
CA VAL A 257 9.11 -8.92 10.02
C VAL A 257 9.88 -7.98 10.95
N ALA A 258 9.22 -6.96 11.51
CA ALA A 258 9.82 -6.05 12.49
C ALA A 258 10.31 -6.82 13.73
N VAL A 259 9.50 -7.74 14.27
CA VAL A 259 9.91 -8.59 15.40
C VAL A 259 11.12 -9.45 15.04
N ILE A 260 11.12 -10.09 13.86
CA ILE A 260 12.28 -10.88 13.38
C ILE A 260 13.51 -9.98 13.28
N ASN A 261 13.36 -8.76 12.77
CA ASN A 261 14.46 -7.81 12.62
C ASN A 261 15.04 -7.39 13.99
N VAL A 262 14.18 -7.14 14.98
CA VAL A 262 14.60 -6.91 16.39
C VAL A 262 15.33 -8.12 16.95
N MET A 263 14.83 -9.34 16.74
CA MET A 263 15.51 -10.56 17.17
C MET A 263 16.89 -10.67 16.54
N VAL A 264 17.02 -10.41 15.24
CA VAL A 264 18.30 -10.39 14.52
C VAL A 264 19.25 -9.36 15.13
N MET A 265 18.77 -8.15 15.45
CA MET A 265 19.58 -7.14 16.14
C MET A 265 20.07 -7.63 17.52
N CYS A 266 19.17 -8.15 18.34
CA CYS A 266 19.45 -8.57 19.72
C CYS A 266 20.35 -9.81 19.81
N PHE A 267 20.18 -10.79 18.91
CA PHE A 267 20.95 -12.04 18.87
C PHE A 267 22.26 -11.94 18.10
N THR A 268 22.65 -10.75 17.66
CA THR A 268 24.02 -10.56 17.17
C THR A 268 24.95 -10.87 18.34
N PRO A 269 25.75 -11.95 18.31
CA PRO A 269 26.67 -12.23 19.39
C PRO A 269 27.52 -10.98 19.58
N ARG A 270 27.47 -10.39 20.79
CA ARG A 270 28.49 -9.43 21.19
C ARG A 270 29.78 -10.19 21.00
N ASP A 271 30.64 -9.63 20.15
CA ASP A 271 31.98 -10.11 19.87
C ASP A 271 32.49 -10.93 21.04
N ASP A 272 32.80 -12.21 20.81
CA ASP A 272 33.31 -13.11 21.83
C ASP A 272 34.31 -12.33 22.68
N LEU A 273 34.15 -12.39 24.01
CA LEU A 273 34.93 -11.61 24.97
C LEU A 273 36.43 -11.65 24.63
N GLU A 274 36.89 -12.78 24.09
CA GLU A 274 38.22 -13.03 23.53
C GLU A 274 38.63 -12.04 22.42
N LYS A 275 37.78 -11.73 21.44
CA LYS A 275 38.03 -10.72 20.40
C LYS A 275 38.03 -9.30 20.94
N ILE A 276 37.29 -9.03 22.02
CA ILE A 276 37.35 -7.74 22.73
C ILE A 276 38.66 -7.65 23.53
N LEU A 277 39.04 -8.71 24.26
CA LEU A 277 40.26 -8.83 25.07
C LEU A 277 41.55 -8.79 24.24
N ILE A 278 41.53 -9.33 23.02
CA ILE A 278 42.62 -9.21 22.04
C ILE A 278 42.73 -7.76 21.53
N LYS A 279 41.59 -7.09 21.26
CA LYS A 279 41.57 -5.70 20.77
C LYS A 279 41.84 -4.64 21.83
N SER A 280 41.49 -4.86 23.10
CA SER A 280 41.84 -3.96 24.20
C SER A 280 43.32 -4.04 24.60
N GLY A 281 44.12 -4.84 23.89
CA GLY A 281 45.54 -5.02 24.17
C GLY A 281 45.84 -5.85 25.43
N THR A 282 44.83 -6.20 26.23
CA THR A 282 44.98 -6.99 27.46
C THR A 282 45.61 -8.36 27.22
N LEU A 283 45.29 -9.04 26.12
CA LEU A 283 45.90 -10.32 25.76
C LEU A 283 47.32 -10.17 25.17
N GLN A 284 47.63 -9.06 24.51
CA GLN A 284 48.99 -8.76 24.04
C GLN A 284 49.90 -8.32 25.19
N ALA A 285 49.38 -7.54 26.14
CA ALA A 285 50.08 -7.13 27.36
C ALA A 285 50.33 -8.32 28.30
N ALA A 286 49.40 -9.28 28.39
CA ALA A 286 49.62 -10.52 29.12
C ALA A 286 50.73 -11.38 28.48
N LYS A 287 50.78 -11.44 27.14
CA LYS A 287 51.77 -12.23 26.39
C LYS A 287 53.17 -11.59 26.31
N GLN A 288 53.33 -10.33 26.73
CA GLN A 288 54.62 -9.65 26.83
C GLN A 288 55.24 -9.74 28.23
N ASN A 289 54.48 -10.17 29.23
CA ASN A 289 54.93 -10.32 30.62
C ASN A 289 55.27 -11.78 30.99
N ASP A 290 55.07 -12.72 30.07
CA ASP A 290 55.61 -14.09 30.10
C ASP A 290 56.83 -14.19 29.17
#